data_AF-A0A8C0CE01-F1
#
_entry.id   AF-A0A8C0CE01-F1
#
_cell.length_a   1.000
_cell.length_b   1.000
_cell.length_c   1.000
_cell.angle_alpha   90.00
_cell.angle_beta   90.00
_cell.angle_gamma   90.00
#
_symmetry.space_group_name_H-M   'P 1'
#
loop_
_entity.id
_entity.type
_entity.pdbx_description
1 polymer ?
#
loop_
_entity_poly.entity_id
_entity_poly.type
_entity_poly.pdbx_seq_one_letter_code
_entity_poly.pdbx_strand_id
1 'polypeptide(L)'
;MSSWSPEQKQSPVGWDSHLSRILFLLLLFVVSAQGVTPNPDACLVSHSGNGSSVSCQPPARIPHYFPADTVYLAVEFFNLTQLPANTLQGIPNLQELHLSSNQLEDLSAKFLLPVPQLKVLDLTRNALTRLPPGLFQVSAALHTLVLKENQLKVLEASWLHSLKALRHLDLSGNQLQTLPPGLLASFTDLLILDLGNNQLQTLPPDLLSGPLRLERLHLEGNRLQELGEGLLVRQPKLRYLFLNDNRLATVAAGAFRGLQKLDMLDLSNNLLTTVPEGLWMSLGKAAGNMKDGFDLSGNPWICDQKLDDLYEWLVANEDKMFFRNDTRCAGPKALKGQMLLAVARSP
;
A
#
# COMPACT_ATOMS: atom_id res chain seq x y z
N MET A 1 -40.09 23.61 2.71
CA MET A 1 -40.27 22.66 1.58
C MET A 1 -38.87 22.25 1.13
N SER A 2 -38.13 21.41 1.85
CA SER A 2 -38.26 19.95 2.03
C SER A 2 -38.33 19.17 0.71
N SER A 3 -37.17 18.73 0.24
CA SER A 3 -37.04 17.44 -0.47
C SER A 3 -35.66 16.85 -0.18
N TRP A 4 -35.60 16.06 0.89
CA TRP A 4 -34.62 15.00 1.07
C TRP A 4 -35.00 13.82 0.19
N SER A 5 -34.03 13.21 -0.49
CA SER A 5 -33.94 11.75 -0.67
C SER A 5 -32.52 11.37 -1.15
N PRO A 6 -32.07 10.14 -0.83
CA PRO A 6 -30.66 9.82 -0.59
C PRO A 6 -30.07 8.93 -1.68
N GLU A 7 -28.82 9.17 -2.08
CA GLU A 7 -28.06 8.19 -2.87
C GLU A 7 -26.69 7.92 -2.26
N GLN A 8 -26.56 6.66 -1.81
CA GLN A 8 -25.34 5.93 -1.52
C GLN A 8 -24.29 6.11 -2.62
N LYS A 9 -23.01 6.24 -2.24
CA LYS A 9 -21.89 5.60 -2.95
C LYS A 9 -20.60 5.63 -2.12
N GLN A 10 -20.28 4.43 -1.63
CA GLN A 10 -18.93 3.84 -1.49
C GLN A 10 -17.90 4.62 -0.67
N SER A 11 -17.83 4.22 0.61
CA SER A 11 -16.72 4.48 1.53
C SER A 11 -15.40 3.94 0.97
N PRO A 12 -14.25 4.58 1.24
CA PRO A 12 -12.96 4.20 0.69
C PRO A 12 -12.47 2.89 1.30
N VAL A 13 -12.01 1.97 0.45
CA VAL A 13 -11.29 0.75 0.87
C VAL A 13 -9.89 1.19 1.31
N GLY A 14 -9.63 1.10 2.60
CA GLY A 14 -8.44 1.61 3.27
C GLY A 14 -8.93 2.27 4.56
N TRP A 15 -8.23 2.06 5.67
CA TRP A 15 -8.73 2.10 7.05
C TRP A 15 -9.50 0.79 7.37
N ASP A 16 -9.14 -0.04 8.35
CA ASP A 16 -8.19 0.16 9.44
C ASP A 16 -8.00 -1.19 10.17
N SER A 17 -6.77 -1.72 10.27
CA SER A 17 -6.46 -2.80 11.22
C SER A 17 -6.73 -2.36 12.67
N HIS A 18 -6.81 -1.04 12.90
CA HIS A 18 -7.26 -0.44 14.15
C HIS A 18 -8.78 -0.55 14.40
N LEU A 19 -9.63 -0.57 13.37
CA LEU A 19 -11.08 -0.69 13.56
C LEU A 19 -11.48 -2.10 13.97
N SER A 20 -10.78 -3.12 13.46
CA SER A 20 -10.91 -4.50 13.96
C SER A 20 -10.51 -4.60 15.44
N ARG A 21 -9.42 -3.93 15.84
CA ARG A 21 -8.99 -3.83 17.25
C ARG A 21 -9.96 -3.05 18.14
N ILE A 22 -10.57 -1.97 17.64
CA ILE A 22 -11.57 -1.19 18.39
C ILE A 22 -12.87 -1.98 18.56
N LEU A 23 -13.32 -2.70 17.53
CA LEU A 23 -14.48 -3.58 17.62
C LEU A 23 -14.22 -4.77 18.58
N PHE A 24 -12.99 -5.28 18.60
CA PHE A 24 -12.53 -6.33 19.51
C PHE A 24 -12.43 -5.86 20.98
N LEU A 25 -11.95 -4.63 21.22
CA LEU A 25 -11.98 -4.01 22.55
C LEU A 25 -13.42 -3.78 23.04
N LEU A 26 -14.34 -3.43 22.13
CA LEU A 26 -15.77 -3.27 22.47
C LEU A 26 -16.45 -4.61 22.80
N LEU A 27 -16.05 -5.72 22.16
CA LEU A 27 -16.56 -7.07 22.47
C LEU A 27 -16.17 -7.53 23.88
N LEU A 28 -14.97 -7.18 24.36
CA LEU A 28 -14.53 -7.48 25.74
C LEU A 28 -15.40 -6.78 26.80
N PHE A 29 -15.96 -5.61 26.50
CA PHE A 29 -16.89 -4.90 27.40
C PHE A 29 -18.29 -5.51 27.46
N VAL A 30 -18.73 -6.27 26.44
CA VAL A 30 -20.05 -6.91 26.44
C VAL A 30 -20.04 -8.24 27.19
N VAL A 31 -18.93 -9.00 27.13
CA VAL A 31 -18.81 -10.29 27.83
C VAL A 31 -18.75 -10.13 29.35
N SER A 32 -18.20 -9.03 29.85
CA SER A 32 -18.20 -8.70 31.29
C SER A 32 -19.61 -8.45 31.85
N ALA A 33 -20.61 -8.17 30.99
CA ALA A 33 -22.01 -8.04 31.40
C ALA A 33 -22.72 -9.39 31.61
N GLN A 34 -22.13 -10.53 31.20
CA GLN A 34 -22.72 -11.87 31.31
C GLN A 34 -22.08 -12.76 32.40
N GLY A 35 -21.15 -12.25 33.21
CA GLY A 35 -20.57 -13.01 34.33
C GLY A 35 -19.71 -14.22 33.92
N VAL A 36 -19.37 -14.36 32.64
CA VAL A 36 -18.41 -15.34 32.15
C VAL A 36 -17.05 -14.67 32.13
N THR A 37 -16.17 -15.02 33.06
CA THR A 37 -14.76 -14.64 32.96
C THR A 37 -14.17 -15.35 31.72
N PRO A 38 -13.71 -14.63 30.69
CA PRO A 38 -13.08 -15.26 29.54
C PRO A 38 -11.86 -16.04 30.03
N ASN A 39 -11.69 -17.29 29.59
CA ASN A 39 -10.47 -18.03 29.87
C ASN A 39 -9.30 -17.31 29.15
N PRO A 40 -8.34 -16.71 29.89
CA PRO A 40 -7.25 -15.97 29.26
C PRO A 40 -6.33 -16.88 28.44
N ASP A 41 -6.36 -18.19 28.69
CA ASP A 41 -5.56 -19.18 27.96
C ASP A 41 -6.26 -19.72 26.70
N ALA A 42 -7.48 -19.26 26.39
CA ALA A 42 -8.25 -19.69 25.22
C ALA A 42 -8.29 -18.61 24.13
N CYS A 43 -8.26 -19.05 22.87
CA CYS A 43 -8.53 -18.16 21.75
C CYS A 43 -9.97 -17.65 21.81
N LEU A 44 -10.17 -16.42 21.34
CA LEU A 44 -11.50 -15.83 21.24
C LEU A 44 -12.21 -16.35 20.01
N VAL A 45 -13.44 -16.83 20.21
CA VAL A 45 -14.29 -17.38 19.15
C VAL A 45 -15.61 -16.61 19.15
N SER A 46 -15.98 -16.06 18.01
CA SER A 46 -17.29 -15.46 17.78
C SER A 46 -18.02 -16.19 16.66
N HIS A 47 -19.34 -16.37 16.84
CA HIS A 47 -20.18 -17.06 15.88
C HIS A 47 -21.13 -16.07 15.20
N SER A 48 -21.30 -16.21 13.89
CA SER A 48 -22.21 -15.41 13.08
C SER A 48 -22.98 -16.29 12.10
N GLY A 49 -24.01 -15.74 11.45
CA GLY A 49 -24.72 -16.46 10.37
C GLY A 49 -23.83 -16.84 9.18
N ASN A 50 -22.65 -16.22 9.06
CA ASN A 50 -21.70 -16.47 7.98
C ASN A 50 -20.56 -17.42 8.40
N GLY A 51 -20.55 -17.93 9.63
CA GLY A 51 -19.52 -18.81 10.17
C GLY A 51 -18.79 -18.24 11.40
N SER A 52 -17.77 -18.97 11.85
CA SER A 52 -16.99 -18.67 13.05
C SER A 52 -15.79 -17.77 12.73
N SER A 53 -15.49 -16.82 13.62
CA SER A 53 -14.25 -16.04 13.61
C SER A 53 -13.40 -16.39 14.82
N VAL A 54 -12.15 -16.78 14.60
CA VAL A 54 -11.22 -17.21 15.65
C VAL A 54 -10.03 -16.25 15.70
N SER A 55 -9.73 -15.71 16.88
CA SER A 55 -8.55 -14.88 17.13
C SER A 55 -7.73 -15.43 18.30
N CYS A 56 -6.48 -15.76 18.02
CA CYS A 56 -5.51 -16.28 18.97
C CYS A 56 -4.37 -15.27 19.12
N GLN A 57 -4.10 -14.86 20.36
CA GLN A 57 -2.94 -14.06 20.76
C GLN A 57 -2.47 -14.51 22.15
N PRO A 58 -1.17 -14.41 22.50
CA PRO A 58 -0.70 -14.72 23.85
C PRO A 58 -1.48 -13.96 24.94
N PRO A 59 -1.78 -14.59 26.09
CA PRO A 59 -1.26 -15.88 26.56
C PRO A 59 -2.05 -17.12 26.06
N ALA A 60 -3.03 -16.97 25.17
CA ALA A 60 -3.85 -18.08 24.69
C ALA A 60 -3.00 -19.20 24.05
N ARG A 61 -3.43 -20.45 24.17
CA ARG A 61 -2.83 -21.58 23.46
C ARG A 61 -3.56 -21.81 22.13
N ILE A 62 -2.80 -22.00 21.05
CA ILE A 62 -3.38 -22.35 19.74
C ILE A 62 -4.03 -23.74 19.86
N PRO A 63 -5.34 -23.88 19.59
CA PRO A 63 -6.01 -25.16 19.68
C PRO A 63 -5.55 -26.11 18.56
N HIS A 64 -5.69 -27.41 18.80
CA HIS A 64 -5.33 -28.41 17.79
C HIS A 64 -6.30 -28.44 16.59
N TYR A 65 -7.54 -28.00 16.82
CA TYR A 65 -8.59 -27.92 15.81
C TYR A 65 -9.37 -26.62 15.97
N PHE A 66 -9.81 -26.07 14.83
CA PHE A 66 -10.71 -24.93 14.76
C PHE A 66 -12.13 -25.39 14.37
N PRO A 67 -13.18 -24.59 14.68
CA PRO A 67 -14.53 -24.87 14.20
C PRO A 67 -14.57 -25.05 12.67
N ALA A 68 -15.25 -26.08 12.17
CA ALA A 68 -15.23 -26.40 10.73
C ALA A 68 -15.86 -25.29 9.84
N ASP A 69 -16.69 -24.44 10.44
CA ASP A 69 -17.32 -23.27 9.82
C ASP A 69 -16.48 -21.99 9.95
N THR A 70 -15.20 -22.09 10.33
CA THR A 70 -14.30 -20.94 10.47
C THR A 70 -14.14 -20.23 9.12
N VAL A 71 -14.45 -18.93 9.11
CA VAL A 71 -14.29 -18.03 7.94
C VAL A 71 -13.19 -16.99 8.15
N TYR A 72 -12.83 -16.71 9.40
CA TYR A 72 -11.77 -15.80 9.79
C TYR A 72 -10.88 -16.47 10.83
N LEU A 73 -9.57 -16.50 10.59
CA LEU A 73 -8.58 -17.03 11.53
C LEU A 73 -7.42 -16.04 11.68
N ALA A 74 -7.17 -15.58 12.90
CA ALA A 74 -6.00 -14.81 13.28
C ALA A 74 -5.15 -15.58 14.30
N VAL A 75 -3.88 -15.79 14.01
CA VAL A 75 -2.88 -16.41 14.91
C VAL A 75 -1.64 -15.53 14.91
N GLU A 76 -1.55 -14.63 15.88
CA GLU A 76 -0.58 -13.51 15.86
C GLU A 76 0.26 -13.47 17.14
N PHE A 77 1.47 -12.91 17.05
CA PHE A 77 2.36 -12.68 18.21
C PHE A 77 2.86 -13.94 18.92
N PHE A 78 2.85 -15.11 18.25
CA PHE A 78 3.25 -16.39 18.84
C PHE A 78 4.74 -16.75 18.63
N ASN A 79 5.52 -15.88 17.97
CA ASN A 79 6.90 -16.17 17.56
C ASN A 79 7.03 -17.49 16.78
N LEU A 80 6.02 -17.85 15.99
CA LEU A 80 6.02 -19.09 15.22
C LEU A 80 7.05 -19.00 14.11
N THR A 81 8.02 -19.92 14.08
CA THR A 81 8.96 -20.06 12.96
C THR A 81 8.38 -20.88 11.81
N GLN A 82 7.40 -21.73 12.12
CA GLN A 82 6.64 -22.56 11.20
C GLN A 82 5.21 -22.73 11.74
N LEU A 83 4.23 -22.91 10.84
CA LEU A 83 2.90 -23.39 11.22
C LEU A 83 2.86 -24.92 11.10
N PRO A 84 2.16 -25.63 12.00
CA PRO A 84 1.89 -27.05 11.83
C PRO A 84 1.27 -27.33 10.44
N ALA A 85 1.74 -28.39 9.76
CA ALA A 85 1.34 -28.71 8.37
C ALA A 85 -0.17 -28.89 8.16
N ASN A 86 -0.92 -29.11 9.24
CA ASN A 86 -2.36 -29.38 9.25
C ASN A 86 -3.18 -28.25 9.90
N THR A 87 -2.58 -27.09 10.17
CA THR A 87 -3.26 -25.97 10.87
C THR A 87 -4.55 -25.54 10.17
N LEU A 88 -4.55 -25.57 8.83
CA LEU A 88 -5.71 -25.18 8.01
C LEU A 88 -6.60 -26.37 7.63
N GLN A 89 -6.27 -27.58 8.11
CA GLN A 89 -7.07 -28.77 7.81
C GLN A 89 -8.40 -28.71 8.57
N GLY A 90 -9.49 -28.99 7.86
CA GLY A 90 -10.83 -29.03 8.47
C GLY A 90 -11.56 -27.69 8.50
N ILE A 91 -10.98 -26.60 7.96
CA ILE A 91 -11.62 -25.27 7.84
C ILE A 91 -11.73 -24.80 6.37
N PRO A 92 -12.41 -25.57 5.50
CA PRO A 92 -12.40 -25.33 4.05
C PRO A 92 -13.07 -24.01 3.62
N ASN A 93 -13.85 -23.40 4.51
CA ASN A 93 -14.58 -22.16 4.26
C ASN A 93 -13.79 -20.90 4.65
N LEU A 94 -12.52 -21.04 5.06
CA LEU A 94 -11.70 -19.91 5.48
C LEU A 94 -11.57 -18.87 4.36
N GLN A 95 -11.91 -17.62 4.69
CA GLN A 95 -11.87 -16.47 3.78
C GLN A 95 -10.74 -15.51 4.15
N GLU A 96 -10.42 -15.40 5.43
CA GLU A 96 -9.36 -14.52 5.91
C GLU A 96 -8.41 -15.26 6.85
N LEU A 97 -7.11 -15.18 6.55
CA LEU A 97 -6.04 -15.76 7.34
C LEU A 97 -5.02 -14.69 7.70
N HIS A 98 -4.90 -14.40 8.99
CA HIS A 98 -3.99 -13.42 9.55
C HIS A 98 -2.94 -14.12 10.41
N LEU A 99 -1.68 -14.01 10.00
CA LEU A 99 -0.52 -14.64 10.64
C LEU A 99 0.53 -13.60 11.02
N SER A 100 0.07 -12.38 11.28
CA SER A 100 0.94 -11.23 11.47
C SER A 100 1.79 -11.36 12.74
N SER A 101 2.95 -10.71 12.75
CA SER A 101 3.83 -10.62 13.92
C SER A 101 4.24 -12.00 14.47
N ASN A 102 4.66 -12.90 13.58
CA ASN A 102 5.29 -14.17 13.92
C ASN A 102 6.76 -14.16 13.44
N GLN A 103 7.39 -15.32 13.30
CA GLN A 103 8.78 -15.46 12.84
C GLN A 103 8.85 -16.44 11.65
N LEU A 104 7.80 -16.53 10.84
CA LEU A 104 7.71 -17.51 9.75
C LEU A 104 8.81 -17.25 8.73
N GLU A 105 9.69 -18.23 8.52
CA GLU A 105 10.85 -18.12 7.61
C GLU A 105 10.54 -18.63 6.19
N ASP A 106 9.68 -19.65 6.09
CA ASP A 106 9.22 -20.24 4.84
C ASP A 106 7.81 -20.80 5.02
N LEU A 107 7.13 -21.03 3.89
CA LEU A 107 5.84 -21.72 3.81
C LEU A 107 5.99 -22.96 2.93
N SER A 108 5.13 -23.96 3.16
CA SER A 108 5.01 -25.07 2.22
C SER A 108 4.18 -24.67 1.01
N ALA A 109 4.53 -25.13 -0.20
CA ALA A 109 3.70 -24.95 -1.40
C ALA A 109 2.28 -25.54 -1.22
N LYS A 110 2.10 -26.47 -0.27
CA LYS A 110 0.81 -27.11 0.04
C LYS A 110 -0.01 -26.37 1.10
N PHE A 111 0.53 -25.31 1.69
CA PHE A 111 -0.04 -24.64 2.86
C PHE A 111 -1.48 -24.19 2.64
N LEU A 112 -1.78 -23.60 1.46
CA LEU A 112 -3.10 -23.05 1.14
C LEU A 112 -4.06 -24.05 0.47
N LEU A 113 -3.63 -25.30 0.21
CA LEU A 113 -4.49 -26.31 -0.44
C LEU A 113 -5.81 -26.57 0.31
N PRO A 114 -5.86 -26.61 1.65
CA PRO A 114 -7.11 -26.84 2.38
C PRO A 114 -8.11 -25.69 2.31
N VAL A 115 -7.71 -24.48 1.90
CA VAL A 115 -8.51 -23.25 2.00
C VAL A 115 -8.64 -22.53 0.65
N PRO A 116 -9.26 -23.16 -0.37
CA PRO A 116 -9.33 -22.61 -1.72
C PRO A 116 -10.19 -21.34 -1.84
N GLN A 117 -11.00 -21.02 -0.82
CA GLN A 117 -11.87 -19.83 -0.79
C GLN A 117 -11.19 -18.60 -0.16
N LEU A 118 -9.90 -18.67 0.14
CA LEU A 118 -9.17 -17.59 0.80
C LEU A 118 -9.19 -16.32 -0.05
N LYS A 119 -9.62 -15.22 0.58
CA LYS A 119 -9.72 -13.87 0.00
C LYS A 119 -8.65 -12.92 0.54
N VAL A 120 -8.26 -13.09 1.79
CA VAL A 120 -7.26 -12.26 2.48
C VAL A 120 -6.20 -13.17 3.10
N LEU A 121 -4.93 -12.88 2.80
CA LEU A 121 -3.77 -13.45 3.47
C LEU A 121 -2.87 -12.33 3.98
N ASP A 122 -2.72 -12.26 5.31
CA ASP A 122 -1.83 -11.33 5.97
C ASP A 122 -0.66 -12.08 6.62
N LEU A 123 0.55 -11.82 6.12
CA LEU A 123 1.83 -12.35 6.60
C LEU A 123 2.75 -11.23 7.12
N THR A 124 2.18 -10.08 7.49
CA THR A 124 2.91 -8.90 7.98
C THR A 124 3.86 -9.25 9.13
N ARG A 125 5.06 -8.67 9.15
CA ARG A 125 6.02 -8.85 10.26
C ARG A 125 6.32 -10.33 10.52
N ASN A 126 6.87 -10.98 9.50
CA ASN A 126 7.44 -12.33 9.57
C ASN A 126 8.91 -12.30 9.10
N ALA A 127 9.54 -13.46 8.95
CA ALA A 127 10.92 -13.59 8.52
C ALA A 127 11.04 -14.15 7.09
N LEU A 128 10.01 -14.00 6.24
CA LEU A 128 9.98 -14.63 4.93
C LEU A 128 11.03 -14.01 4.01
N THR A 129 11.87 -14.88 3.44
CA THR A 129 12.90 -14.48 2.45
C THR A 129 12.50 -14.81 1.01
N ARG A 130 11.52 -15.71 0.85
CA ARG A 130 10.96 -16.18 -0.42
C ARG A 130 9.54 -16.73 -0.21
N LEU A 131 8.82 -16.94 -1.31
CA LEU A 131 7.61 -17.75 -1.32
C LEU A 131 7.85 -19.02 -2.15
N PRO A 132 7.33 -20.19 -1.74
CA PRO A 132 7.50 -21.41 -2.52
C PRO A 132 6.68 -21.33 -3.82
N PRO A 133 7.22 -21.81 -4.96
CA PRO A 133 6.45 -21.94 -6.19
C PRO A 133 5.18 -22.77 -5.98
N GLY A 134 4.05 -22.30 -6.51
CA GLY A 134 2.76 -22.99 -6.40
C GLY A 134 1.99 -22.73 -5.10
N LEU A 135 2.49 -21.90 -4.17
CA LEU A 135 1.77 -21.54 -2.93
C LEU A 135 0.31 -21.14 -3.20
N PHE A 136 0.10 -20.36 -4.26
CA PHE A 136 -1.19 -19.79 -4.64
C PHE A 136 -1.92 -20.55 -5.75
N GLN A 137 -1.61 -21.83 -5.99
CA GLN A 137 -2.20 -22.58 -7.12
C GLN A 137 -3.73 -22.71 -7.02
N VAL A 138 -4.29 -22.73 -5.79
CA VAL A 138 -5.73 -22.84 -5.53
C VAL A 138 -6.37 -21.52 -5.08
N SER A 139 -5.59 -20.45 -4.96
CA SER A 139 -6.01 -19.19 -4.33
C SER A 139 -6.55 -18.18 -5.35
N ALA A 140 -7.33 -18.64 -6.33
CA ALA A 140 -7.85 -17.79 -7.41
C ALA A 140 -8.80 -16.69 -6.89
N ALA A 141 -9.37 -16.86 -5.70
CA ALA A 141 -10.24 -15.90 -5.03
C ALA A 141 -9.48 -14.89 -4.14
N LEU A 142 -8.15 -14.92 -4.09
CA LEU A 142 -7.38 -14.01 -3.25
C LEU A 142 -7.45 -12.58 -3.81
N HIS A 143 -7.98 -11.66 -3.03
CA HIS A 143 -8.10 -10.24 -3.37
C HIS A 143 -7.12 -9.36 -2.60
N THR A 144 -6.64 -9.80 -1.44
CA THR A 144 -5.67 -9.07 -0.62
C THR A 144 -4.52 -10.00 -0.22
N LEU A 145 -3.30 -9.58 -0.53
CA LEU A 145 -2.07 -10.23 -0.10
C LEU A 145 -1.16 -9.20 0.56
N VAL A 146 -0.86 -9.42 1.84
CA VAL A 146 0.02 -8.55 2.63
C VAL A 146 1.26 -9.33 3.03
N LEU A 147 2.41 -8.90 2.52
CA LEU A 147 3.76 -9.42 2.79
C LEU A 147 4.64 -8.36 3.45
N LYS A 148 4.01 -7.34 4.03
CA LYS A 148 4.64 -6.19 4.67
C LYS A 148 5.66 -6.59 5.73
N GLU A 149 6.76 -5.85 5.83
CA GLU A 149 7.77 -6.00 6.88
C GLU A 149 8.28 -7.45 7.00
N ASN A 150 8.69 -8.02 5.86
CA ASN A 150 9.39 -9.31 5.76
C ASN A 150 10.85 -9.09 5.31
N GLN A 151 11.53 -10.14 4.84
CA GLN A 151 12.93 -10.10 4.41
C GLN A 151 13.10 -10.44 2.92
N LEU A 152 12.08 -10.16 2.10
CA LEU A 152 12.11 -10.45 0.67
C LEU A 152 13.16 -9.58 -0.02
N LYS A 153 14.10 -10.22 -0.72
CA LYS A 153 15.16 -9.54 -1.49
C LYS A 153 14.89 -9.54 -2.99
N VAL A 154 14.19 -10.57 -3.47
CA VAL A 154 13.86 -10.79 -4.88
C VAL A 154 12.41 -11.28 -4.95
N LEU A 155 11.70 -10.88 -6.00
CA LEU A 155 10.42 -11.45 -6.37
C LEU A 155 10.57 -12.25 -7.65
N GLU A 156 9.83 -13.35 -7.75
CA GLU A 156 9.62 -14.04 -9.01
C GLU A 156 8.20 -13.76 -9.50
N ALA A 157 8.06 -13.39 -10.78
CA ALA A 157 6.75 -13.19 -11.39
C ALA A 157 5.88 -14.47 -11.34
N SER A 158 6.53 -15.64 -11.27
CA SER A 158 5.91 -16.96 -11.13
C SER A 158 5.08 -17.11 -9.85
N TRP A 159 5.41 -16.37 -8.78
CA TRP A 159 4.72 -16.51 -7.49
C TRP A 159 3.29 -16.01 -7.58
N LEU A 160 3.07 -14.90 -8.29
CA LEU A 160 1.82 -14.15 -8.20
C LEU A 160 0.96 -14.25 -9.47
N HIS A 161 1.46 -14.83 -10.56
CA HIS A 161 0.78 -14.79 -11.88
C HIS A 161 -0.67 -15.32 -11.88
N SER A 162 -1.02 -16.24 -10.96
CA SER A 162 -2.34 -16.85 -10.84
C SER A 162 -3.37 -15.97 -10.12
N LEU A 163 -2.93 -14.94 -9.39
CA LEU A 163 -3.74 -14.08 -8.53
C LEU A 163 -4.49 -12.99 -9.33
N LYS A 164 -5.28 -13.39 -10.32
CA LYS A 164 -5.98 -12.47 -11.23
C LYS A 164 -7.03 -11.59 -10.54
N ALA A 165 -7.55 -12.04 -9.40
CA ALA A 165 -8.54 -11.31 -8.60
C ALA A 165 -7.92 -10.30 -7.63
N LEU A 166 -6.58 -10.19 -7.58
CA LEU A 166 -5.89 -9.37 -6.60
C LEU A 166 -6.23 -7.88 -6.78
N ARG A 167 -6.65 -7.26 -5.67
CA ARG A 167 -7.02 -5.83 -5.58
C ARG A 167 -6.05 -5.05 -4.71
N HIS A 168 -5.42 -5.71 -3.74
CA HIS A 168 -4.46 -5.11 -2.83
C HIS A 168 -3.23 -6.02 -2.70
N LEU A 169 -2.08 -5.49 -3.09
CA LEU A 169 -0.77 -6.11 -2.89
C LEU A 169 0.11 -5.17 -2.07
N ASP A 170 0.50 -5.61 -0.88
CA ASP A 170 1.42 -4.89 -0.01
C ASP A 170 2.72 -5.70 0.16
N LEU A 171 3.82 -5.12 -0.34
CA LEU A 171 5.19 -5.63 -0.28
C LEU A 171 6.10 -4.65 0.47
N SER A 172 5.52 -3.70 1.21
CA SER A 172 6.25 -2.63 1.87
C SER A 172 7.18 -3.14 2.97
N GLY A 173 8.23 -2.38 3.29
CA GLY A 173 9.13 -2.72 4.39
C GLY A 173 9.95 -4.00 4.18
N ASN A 174 10.23 -4.35 2.91
CA ASN A 174 11.08 -5.49 2.55
C ASN A 174 12.49 -5.02 2.13
N GLN A 175 13.28 -5.89 1.50
CA GLN A 175 14.65 -5.61 1.05
C GLN A 175 14.77 -5.68 -0.47
N LEU A 176 13.68 -5.40 -1.20
CA LEU A 176 13.63 -5.51 -2.66
C LEU A 176 14.52 -4.46 -3.31
N GLN A 177 15.43 -4.88 -4.18
CA GLN A 177 16.32 -3.98 -4.93
C GLN A 177 15.88 -3.78 -6.37
N THR A 178 15.22 -4.78 -6.95
CA THR A 178 14.67 -4.77 -8.31
C THR A 178 13.34 -5.51 -8.33
N LEU A 179 12.56 -5.28 -9.39
CA LEU A 179 11.32 -6.03 -9.68
C LEU A 179 11.49 -6.73 -11.03
N PRO A 180 11.00 -7.98 -11.18
CA PRO A 180 11.04 -8.65 -12.47
C PRO A 180 10.08 -7.96 -13.47
N PRO A 181 10.43 -7.89 -14.77
CA PRO A 181 9.50 -7.48 -15.81
C PRO A 181 8.23 -8.33 -15.81
N GLY A 182 7.10 -7.72 -16.17
CA GLY A 182 5.81 -8.40 -16.22
C GLY A 182 5.24 -8.85 -14.87
N LEU A 183 5.82 -8.46 -13.73
CA LEU A 183 5.36 -8.86 -12.38
C LEU A 183 3.85 -8.69 -12.18
N LEU A 184 3.29 -7.59 -12.69
CA LEU A 184 1.88 -7.23 -12.50
C LEU A 184 1.04 -7.39 -13.78
N ALA A 185 1.57 -8.05 -14.82
CA ALA A 185 0.95 -8.12 -16.14
C ALA A 185 -0.48 -8.72 -16.12
N SER A 186 -0.77 -9.59 -15.15
CA SER A 186 -2.08 -10.24 -15.01
C SER A 186 -3.05 -9.57 -14.02
N PHE A 187 -2.65 -8.51 -13.31
CA PHE A 187 -3.46 -7.92 -12.23
C PHE A 187 -4.35 -6.79 -12.71
N THR A 188 -5.33 -7.11 -13.57
CA THR A 188 -6.21 -6.11 -14.19
C THR A 188 -7.12 -5.38 -13.21
N ASP A 189 -7.43 -6.00 -12.06
CA ASP A 189 -8.28 -5.45 -11.00
C ASP A 189 -7.51 -4.84 -9.81
N LEU A 190 -6.18 -4.74 -9.90
CA LEU A 190 -5.37 -4.16 -8.82
C LEU A 190 -5.76 -2.69 -8.58
N LEU A 191 -6.06 -2.37 -7.32
CA LEU A 191 -6.46 -1.03 -6.85
C LEU A 191 -5.35 -0.37 -6.04
N ILE A 192 -4.64 -1.16 -5.22
CA ILE A 192 -3.59 -0.69 -4.32
C ILE A 192 -2.35 -1.55 -4.53
N LEU A 193 -1.24 -0.87 -4.84
CA LEU A 193 0.09 -1.46 -4.85
C LEU A 193 0.96 -0.70 -3.86
N ASP A 194 1.47 -1.41 -2.87
CA ASP A 194 2.43 -0.88 -1.91
C ASP A 194 3.80 -1.55 -2.05
N LEU A 195 4.78 -0.74 -2.45
CA LEU A 195 6.20 -1.08 -2.58
C LEU A 195 7.07 -0.16 -1.72
N GLY A 196 6.47 0.62 -0.82
CA GLY A 196 7.15 1.59 0.02
C GLY A 196 8.18 0.94 0.94
N ASN A 197 9.16 1.71 1.40
CA ASN A 197 10.18 1.29 2.36
C ASN A 197 10.93 0.02 1.90
N ASN A 198 11.35 0.00 0.63
CA ASN A 198 12.21 -1.03 0.04
C ASN A 198 13.57 -0.43 -0.36
N GLN A 199 14.31 -1.08 -1.25
CA GLN A 199 15.62 -0.64 -1.72
C GLN A 199 15.65 -0.47 -3.25
N LEU A 200 14.48 -0.23 -3.86
CA LEU A 200 14.31 -0.16 -5.31
C LEU A 200 15.09 1.04 -5.86
N GLN A 201 15.94 0.78 -6.85
CA GLN A 201 16.73 1.83 -7.52
C GLN A 201 16.08 2.28 -8.83
N THR A 202 15.38 1.36 -9.49
CA THR A 202 14.65 1.58 -10.74
C THR A 202 13.36 0.76 -10.72
N LEU A 203 12.42 1.10 -11.60
CA LEU A 203 11.20 0.35 -11.84
C LEU A 203 11.20 -0.17 -13.28
N PRO A 204 10.74 -1.40 -13.54
CA PRO A 204 10.51 -1.87 -14.90
C PRO A 204 9.55 -0.93 -15.64
N PRO A 205 9.84 -0.52 -16.89
CA PRO A 205 8.95 0.36 -17.65
C PRO A 205 7.54 -0.21 -17.85
N ASP A 206 7.43 -1.54 -17.85
CA ASP A 206 6.18 -2.27 -18.04
C ASP A 206 5.45 -2.60 -16.73
N LEU A 207 5.99 -2.23 -15.56
CA LEU A 207 5.47 -2.59 -14.24
C LEU A 207 3.95 -2.34 -14.12
N LEU A 208 3.50 -1.18 -14.61
CA LEU A 208 2.10 -0.74 -14.52
C LEU A 208 1.31 -0.97 -15.82
N SER A 209 1.75 -1.87 -16.70
CA SER A 209 1.03 -2.18 -17.95
C SER A 209 -0.21 -3.06 -17.74
N GLY A 210 -0.19 -3.91 -16.70
CA GLY A 210 -1.29 -4.83 -16.36
C GLY A 210 -2.39 -4.20 -15.51
N PRO A 211 -2.08 -3.50 -14.40
CA PRO A 211 -3.08 -2.80 -13.59
C PRO A 211 -3.83 -1.74 -14.40
N LEU A 212 -5.14 -1.90 -14.60
CA LEU A 212 -5.97 -0.94 -15.33
C LEU A 212 -6.89 -0.12 -14.41
N ARG A 213 -6.85 -0.44 -13.12
CA ARG A 213 -7.74 0.13 -12.10
C ARG A 213 -6.99 0.69 -10.90
N LEU A 214 -5.67 0.87 -11.01
CA LEU A 214 -4.85 1.31 -9.90
C LEU A 214 -5.30 2.69 -9.40
N GLU A 215 -5.54 2.81 -8.10
CA GLU A 215 -5.97 4.02 -7.42
C GLU A 215 -4.89 4.54 -6.47
N ARG A 216 -4.08 3.65 -5.89
CA ARG A 216 -2.98 4.00 -4.98
C ARG A 216 -1.69 3.31 -5.36
N LEU A 217 -0.62 4.09 -5.45
CA LEU A 217 0.73 3.63 -5.67
C LEU A 217 1.67 4.22 -4.61
N HIS A 218 2.20 3.33 -3.77
CA HIS A 218 3.17 3.67 -2.74
C HIS A 218 4.56 3.22 -3.20
N LEU A 219 5.48 4.18 -3.32
CA LEU A 219 6.87 4.00 -3.73
C LEU A 219 7.83 4.75 -2.78
N GLU A 220 7.31 5.34 -1.70
CA GLU A 220 8.06 6.12 -0.74
C GLU A 220 9.18 5.30 -0.07
N GLY A 221 10.21 5.97 0.47
CA GLY A 221 11.25 5.29 1.25
C GLY A 221 12.08 4.28 0.43
N ASN A 222 12.25 4.52 -0.87
CA ASN A 222 13.07 3.69 -1.76
C ASN A 222 14.37 4.43 -2.16
N ARG A 223 15.05 3.97 -3.22
CA ARG A 223 16.28 4.58 -3.74
C ARG A 223 16.12 4.99 -5.21
N LEU A 224 14.90 5.29 -5.64
CA LEU A 224 14.60 5.66 -7.02
C LEU A 224 15.34 6.94 -7.37
N GLN A 225 16.08 6.93 -8.49
CA GLN A 225 16.91 8.06 -8.93
C GLN A 225 16.24 8.92 -10.00
N GLU A 226 15.35 8.31 -10.78
CA GLU A 226 14.63 8.97 -11.85
C GLU A 226 13.18 8.46 -11.93
N LEU A 227 12.28 9.35 -12.36
CA LEU A 227 10.94 8.98 -12.80
C LEU A 227 10.84 9.21 -14.31
N GLY A 228 10.96 8.12 -15.07
CA GLY A 228 10.92 8.14 -16.53
C GLY A 228 9.53 8.35 -17.12
N GLU A 229 9.49 8.56 -18.44
CA GLU A 229 8.23 8.63 -19.17
C GLU A 229 7.57 7.26 -19.30
N GLY A 230 6.24 7.23 -19.38
CA GLY A 230 5.48 6.03 -19.76
C GLY A 230 5.00 5.16 -18.60
N LEU A 231 5.66 5.16 -17.43
CA LEU A 231 5.24 4.34 -16.28
C LEU A 231 3.77 4.59 -15.90
N LEU A 232 3.34 5.85 -15.90
CA LEU A 232 2.00 6.27 -15.47
C LEU A 232 1.01 6.47 -16.63
N VAL A 233 1.42 6.25 -17.89
CA VAL A 233 0.61 6.58 -19.07
C VAL A 233 -0.73 5.85 -19.12
N ARG A 234 -0.78 4.64 -18.54
CA ARG A 234 -1.98 3.79 -18.48
C ARG A 234 -2.74 3.89 -17.16
N GLN A 235 -2.51 4.94 -16.37
CA GLN A 235 -3.10 5.08 -15.03
C GLN A 235 -4.05 6.27 -14.86
N PRO A 236 -5.15 6.34 -15.65
CA PRO A 236 -6.12 7.44 -15.55
C PRO A 236 -6.93 7.43 -14.25
N LYS A 237 -6.94 6.30 -13.52
CA LYS A 237 -7.67 6.14 -12.27
C LYS A 237 -6.83 6.40 -11.02
N LEU A 238 -5.53 6.61 -11.17
CA LEU A 238 -4.65 6.82 -10.02
C LEU A 238 -5.05 8.09 -9.29
N ARG A 239 -5.19 7.98 -7.97
CA ARG A 239 -5.62 9.04 -7.05
C ARG A 239 -4.50 9.44 -6.09
N TYR A 240 -3.70 8.47 -5.66
CA TYR A 240 -2.62 8.69 -4.70
C TYR A 240 -1.30 8.17 -5.25
N LEU A 241 -0.31 9.05 -5.32
CA LEU A 241 1.05 8.72 -5.72
C LEU A 241 2.03 9.23 -4.67
N PHE A 242 2.68 8.30 -3.97
CA PHE A 242 3.69 8.60 -2.97
C PHE A 242 5.08 8.23 -3.50
N LEU A 243 5.93 9.23 -3.65
CA LEU A 243 7.32 9.12 -4.14
C LEU A 243 8.30 9.76 -3.15
N ASN A 244 7.85 10.16 -1.98
CA ASN A 244 8.68 10.82 -0.97
C ASN A 244 9.80 9.92 -0.45
N ASP A 245 10.81 10.53 0.15
CA ASP A 245 11.93 9.81 0.77
C ASP A 245 12.63 8.85 -0.21
N ASN A 246 12.84 9.33 -1.44
CA ASN A 246 13.58 8.65 -2.50
C ASN A 246 14.87 9.42 -2.81
N ARG A 247 15.48 9.15 -3.96
CA ARG A 247 16.68 9.84 -4.44
C ARG A 247 16.44 10.48 -5.81
N LEU A 248 15.20 10.87 -6.10
CA LEU A 248 14.83 11.39 -7.40
C LEU A 248 15.59 12.68 -7.67
N ALA A 249 16.53 12.62 -8.62
CA ALA A 249 17.27 13.78 -9.11
C ALA A 249 16.65 14.32 -10.40
N THR A 250 15.91 13.48 -11.12
CA THR A 250 15.25 13.81 -12.40
C THR A 250 13.83 13.24 -12.44
N VAL A 251 12.92 14.02 -13.01
CA VAL A 251 11.58 13.60 -13.40
C VAL A 251 11.42 14.01 -14.85
N ALA A 252 11.03 13.09 -15.74
CA ALA A 252 10.87 13.40 -17.16
C ALA A 252 9.63 14.28 -17.41
N ALA A 253 9.65 15.14 -18.44
CA ALA A 253 8.55 16.06 -18.74
C ALA A 253 7.20 15.36 -18.94
N GLY A 254 7.21 14.15 -19.52
CA GLY A 254 6.01 13.32 -19.69
C GLY A 254 5.70 12.36 -18.54
N ALA A 255 6.37 12.43 -17.39
CA ALA A 255 6.25 11.44 -16.31
C ALA A 255 4.81 11.30 -15.77
N PHE A 256 4.07 12.40 -15.64
CA PHE A 256 2.70 12.41 -15.15
C PHE A 256 1.64 12.33 -16.25
N ARG A 257 2.05 12.15 -17.51
CA ARG A 257 1.12 11.96 -18.62
C ARG A 257 0.22 10.76 -18.34
N GLY A 258 -1.08 10.92 -18.54
CA GLY A 258 -2.09 9.87 -18.39
C GLY A 258 -2.87 9.95 -17.08
N LEU A 259 -2.36 10.66 -16.06
CA LEU A 259 -3.08 10.90 -14.81
C LEU A 259 -4.29 11.82 -15.04
N GLN A 260 -5.46 11.43 -14.55
CA GLN A 260 -6.70 12.21 -14.71
C GLN A 260 -7.47 12.47 -13.41
N LYS A 261 -7.14 11.73 -12.33
CA LYS A 261 -7.92 11.70 -11.09
C LYS A 261 -7.06 11.86 -9.83
N LEU A 262 -5.85 12.41 -9.99
CA LEU A 262 -4.89 12.53 -8.89
C LEU A 262 -5.46 13.45 -7.81
N ASP A 263 -5.59 12.94 -6.58
CA ASP A 263 -5.98 13.70 -5.40
C ASP A 263 -4.76 14.13 -4.57
N MET A 264 -3.71 13.30 -4.57
CA MET A 264 -2.51 13.43 -3.74
C MET A 264 -1.24 13.09 -4.54
N LEU A 265 -0.26 13.97 -4.49
CA LEU A 265 1.09 13.74 -5.01
C LEU A 265 2.13 14.12 -3.95
N ASP A 266 2.93 13.17 -3.51
CA ASP A 266 4.04 13.44 -2.61
C ASP A 266 5.39 13.19 -3.30
N LEU A 267 6.16 14.25 -3.52
CA LEU A 267 7.53 14.22 -4.05
C LEU A 267 8.53 14.74 -3.01
N SER A 268 8.11 14.91 -1.75
CA SER A 268 8.96 15.48 -0.70
C SER A 268 10.21 14.64 -0.43
N ASN A 269 11.23 15.23 0.18
CA ASN A 269 12.46 14.54 0.59
C ASN A 269 13.12 13.75 -0.55
N ASN A 270 13.34 14.41 -1.69
CA ASN A 270 14.06 13.89 -2.84
C ASN A 270 15.29 14.78 -3.15
N LEU A 271 15.90 14.60 -4.32
CA LEU A 271 17.10 15.31 -4.76
C LEU A 271 16.82 16.27 -5.93
N LEU A 272 15.56 16.70 -6.10
CA LEU A 272 15.16 17.57 -7.18
C LEU A 272 15.73 18.97 -6.98
N THR A 273 16.55 19.40 -7.93
CA THR A 273 17.09 20.76 -7.99
C THR A 273 16.31 21.64 -8.96
N THR A 274 15.73 21.02 -9.99
CA THR A 274 14.89 21.64 -11.02
C THR A 274 13.89 20.61 -11.52
N VAL A 275 12.93 21.05 -12.33
CA VAL A 275 12.01 20.21 -13.11
C VAL A 275 12.05 20.61 -14.58
N PRO A 276 11.81 19.70 -15.53
CA PRO A 276 11.75 20.07 -16.94
C PRO A 276 10.48 20.85 -17.25
N GLU A 277 10.58 21.73 -18.24
CA GLU A 277 9.43 22.46 -18.79
C GLU A 277 8.32 21.50 -19.23
N GLY A 278 7.08 21.82 -18.87
CA GLY A 278 5.90 21.06 -19.26
C GLY A 278 5.59 19.87 -18.37
N LEU A 279 6.41 19.58 -17.36
CA LEU A 279 6.10 18.57 -16.34
C LEU A 279 4.75 18.84 -15.69
N TRP A 280 4.53 20.08 -15.23
CA TRP A 280 3.33 20.47 -14.53
C TRP A 280 2.15 20.69 -15.46
N MET A 281 2.41 21.09 -16.71
CA MET A 281 1.41 21.09 -17.77
C MET A 281 0.88 19.68 -18.05
N SER A 282 1.73 18.65 -17.98
CA SER A 282 1.31 17.25 -18.14
C SER A 282 0.40 16.78 -16.99
N LEU A 283 0.61 17.33 -15.79
CA LEU A 283 -0.24 17.11 -14.62
C LEU A 283 -1.56 17.90 -14.71
N GLY A 284 -1.52 19.09 -15.32
CA GLY A 284 -2.64 19.89 -15.83
C GLY A 284 -3.96 19.75 -15.06
N LYS A 285 -4.98 19.18 -15.72
CA LYS A 285 -6.34 19.02 -15.15
C LYS A 285 -6.38 18.14 -13.89
N ALA A 286 -5.45 17.21 -13.71
CA ALA A 286 -5.41 16.38 -12.50
C ALA A 286 -5.01 17.23 -11.29
N ALA A 287 -3.98 18.07 -11.41
CA ALA A 287 -3.59 19.02 -10.36
C ALA A 287 -4.72 20.00 -9.97
N GLY A 288 -5.43 20.53 -10.97
CA GLY A 288 -6.57 21.43 -10.75
C GLY A 288 -7.71 20.82 -9.91
N ASN A 289 -7.82 19.50 -9.83
CA ASN A 289 -8.88 18.79 -9.12
C ASN A 289 -8.38 17.97 -7.91
N MET A 290 -7.12 18.14 -7.50
CA MET A 290 -6.60 17.49 -6.31
C MET A 290 -7.46 17.83 -5.09
N LYS A 291 -7.94 16.79 -4.40
CA LYS A 291 -8.73 16.93 -3.17
C LYS A 291 -7.86 17.11 -1.93
N ASP A 292 -6.71 16.44 -1.92
CA ASP A 292 -5.85 16.37 -0.75
C ASP A 292 -4.69 17.35 -0.95
N GLY A 293 -3.95 17.23 -2.06
CA GLY A 293 -2.97 18.25 -2.45
C GLY A 293 -1.63 17.68 -2.91
N PHE A 294 -0.56 18.44 -2.73
CA PHE A 294 0.78 17.99 -3.10
C PHE A 294 1.87 18.50 -2.15
N ASP A 295 2.96 17.75 -2.06
CA ASP A 295 4.14 18.13 -1.30
C ASP A 295 5.43 18.04 -2.15
N LEU A 296 6.22 19.11 -2.11
CA LEU A 296 7.52 19.27 -2.79
C LEU A 296 8.64 19.63 -1.80
N SER A 297 8.36 19.60 -0.50
CA SER A 297 9.28 19.99 0.57
C SER A 297 10.51 19.07 0.62
N GLY A 298 11.58 19.50 1.30
CA GLY A 298 12.77 18.67 1.46
C GLY A 298 13.56 18.38 0.17
N ASN A 299 13.30 19.08 -0.93
CA ASN A 299 14.08 19.02 -2.17
C ASN A 299 15.06 20.20 -2.28
N PRO A 300 16.28 20.00 -2.83
CA PRO A 300 17.30 21.05 -2.95
C PRO A 300 17.05 22.01 -4.15
N TRP A 301 15.89 22.67 -4.19
CA TRP A 301 15.48 23.55 -5.30
C TRP A 301 16.50 24.66 -5.60
N ILE A 302 16.89 24.81 -6.86
CA ILE A 302 17.70 25.92 -7.37
C ILE A 302 16.75 26.95 -7.97
N CYS A 303 16.49 27.99 -7.21
CA CYS A 303 15.53 29.03 -7.52
C CYS A 303 16.08 30.05 -8.53
N ASP A 304 16.20 29.64 -9.79
CA ASP A 304 16.53 30.49 -10.92
C ASP A 304 15.41 30.47 -11.98
N GLN A 305 15.68 31.04 -13.15
CA GLN A 305 14.73 31.17 -14.26
C GLN A 305 14.29 29.81 -14.84
N LYS A 306 14.99 28.72 -14.55
CA LYS A 306 14.61 27.38 -15.02
C LYS A 306 13.39 26.84 -14.26
N LEU A 307 13.01 27.46 -13.15
CA LEU A 307 11.83 27.10 -12.39
C LEU A 307 10.59 27.92 -12.77
N ASP A 308 10.62 28.76 -13.81
CA ASP A 308 9.49 29.63 -14.17
C ASP A 308 8.18 28.84 -14.37
N ASP A 309 8.21 27.71 -15.07
CA ASP A 309 7.05 26.80 -15.24
C ASP A 309 6.54 26.26 -13.89
N LEU A 310 7.45 25.93 -12.96
CA LEU A 310 7.08 25.52 -11.60
C LEU A 310 6.50 26.69 -10.81
N TYR A 311 7.06 27.90 -10.92
CA TYR A 311 6.59 29.08 -10.20
C TYR A 311 5.16 29.43 -10.59
N GLU A 312 4.87 29.52 -11.89
CA GLU A 312 3.53 29.79 -12.40
C GLU A 312 2.54 28.74 -11.88
N TRP A 313 2.89 27.46 -11.94
CA TRP A 313 2.05 26.38 -11.48
C TRP A 313 1.82 26.41 -9.96
N LEU A 314 2.87 26.71 -9.17
CA LEU A 314 2.78 26.80 -7.71
C LEU A 314 1.87 27.93 -7.27
N VAL A 315 2.00 29.12 -7.87
CA VAL A 315 1.13 30.26 -7.56
C VAL A 315 -0.32 29.94 -7.91
N ALA A 316 -0.56 29.23 -9.01
CA ALA A 316 -1.91 28.83 -9.41
C ALA A 316 -2.55 27.73 -8.54
N ASN A 317 -1.75 26.94 -7.81
CA ASN A 317 -2.23 25.79 -7.02
C ASN A 317 -1.80 25.85 -5.54
N GLU A 318 -1.42 27.04 -5.06
CA GLU A 318 -0.83 27.21 -3.74
C GLU A 318 -1.75 26.75 -2.59
N ASP A 319 -3.07 26.81 -2.78
CA ASP A 319 -4.09 26.40 -1.82
C ASP A 319 -3.98 24.92 -1.44
N LYS A 320 -3.47 24.09 -2.37
CA LYS A 320 -3.31 22.63 -2.23
C LYS A 320 -1.92 22.20 -1.77
N MET A 321 -1.01 23.14 -1.58
CA MET A 321 0.36 22.83 -1.21
C MET A 321 0.48 22.54 0.29
N PHE A 322 1.01 21.37 0.63
CA PHE A 322 1.43 21.02 1.99
C PHE A 322 2.79 21.61 2.34
N PHE A 323 3.08 21.73 3.64
CA PHE A 323 4.38 22.16 4.18
C PHE A 323 5.02 23.36 3.45
N ARG A 324 4.21 24.37 3.12
CA ARG A 324 4.63 25.55 2.34
C ARG A 324 5.87 26.25 2.89
N ASN A 325 5.99 26.29 4.22
CA ASN A 325 7.10 26.91 4.91
C ASN A 325 8.38 26.08 4.85
N ASP A 326 8.31 24.79 4.55
CA ASP A 326 9.44 23.87 4.50
C ASP A 326 9.95 23.66 3.06
N THR A 327 9.15 24.03 2.06
CA THR A 327 9.58 24.08 0.65
C THR A 327 10.38 25.35 0.38
N ARG A 328 11.71 25.22 0.43
CA ARG A 328 12.67 26.33 0.37
C ARG A 328 13.69 26.17 -0.74
N CYS A 329 14.23 27.30 -1.18
CA CYS A 329 15.37 27.35 -2.09
C CYS A 329 16.65 26.84 -1.41
N ALA A 330 17.36 25.91 -2.03
CA ALA A 330 18.71 25.52 -1.65
C ALA A 330 19.78 26.42 -2.31
N GLY A 331 19.46 27.01 -3.46
CA GLY A 331 20.27 27.98 -4.18
C GLY A 331 19.43 28.86 -5.10
N PRO A 332 20.04 29.85 -5.80
CA PRO A 332 21.41 30.33 -5.63
C PRO A 332 21.62 31.02 -4.26
N LYS A 333 22.86 31.39 -3.91
CA LYS A 333 23.22 31.92 -2.58
C LYS A 333 22.33 33.07 -2.09
N ALA A 334 21.88 33.95 -2.99
CA ALA A 334 21.01 35.08 -2.67
C ALA A 334 19.60 34.67 -2.22
N LEU A 335 19.11 33.52 -2.72
CA LEU A 335 17.75 33.02 -2.47
C LEU A 335 17.74 31.84 -1.50
N LYS A 336 18.91 31.29 -1.14
CA LYS A 336 19.02 30.16 -0.23
C LYS A 336 18.28 30.39 1.09
N GLY A 337 17.43 29.43 1.45
CA GLY A 337 16.60 29.45 2.65
C GLY A 337 15.28 30.22 2.50
N GLN A 338 15.10 31.00 1.44
CA GLN A 338 13.82 31.64 1.15
C GLN A 338 12.77 30.61 0.76
N MET A 339 11.51 30.89 1.07
CA MET A 339 10.39 30.02 0.69
C MET A 339 10.20 30.06 -0.82
N LEU A 340 10.11 28.89 -1.45
CA LEU A 340 9.99 28.75 -2.90
C LEU A 340 8.78 29.54 -3.44
N LEU A 341 7.63 29.43 -2.78
CA LEU A 341 6.41 30.15 -3.16
C LEU A 341 6.54 31.67 -3.00
N ALA A 342 7.33 32.16 -2.05
CA ALA A 342 7.56 33.60 -1.89
C ALA A 342 8.44 34.16 -3.03
N VAL A 343 9.45 33.40 -3.44
CA VAL A 343 10.27 33.71 -4.62
C VAL A 343 9.42 33.69 -5.89
N ALA A 344 8.56 32.67 -6.05
CA ALA A 344 7.66 32.52 -7.19
C ALA A 344 6.68 33.70 -7.39
N ARG A 345 6.33 34.41 -6.30
CA ARG A 345 5.44 35.59 -6.35
C ARG A 345 6.19 36.91 -6.56
N SER A 346 7.52 36.90 -6.49
CA SER A 346 8.31 38.11 -6.61
C SER A 346 8.49 38.45 -8.09
N PRO A 347 8.14 39.68 -8.52
CA PRO A 347 8.19 40.09 -9.92
C PRO A 347 9.61 40.24 -10.47
#